data_AF-A0A2B7H0N4-F1
#
_entry.id   AF-A0A2B7H0N4-F1
#
_cell.length_a   1.000
_cell.length_b   1.000
_cell.length_c   1.000
_cell.angle_alpha   90.00
_cell.angle_beta   90.00
_cell.angle_gamma   90.00
#
_symmetry.space_group_name_H-M   'P 1'
#
loop_
_entity.id
_entity.type
_entity.pdbx_description
1 polymer ?
#
loop_
_entity_poly.entity_id
_entity_poly.type
_entity_poly.pdbx_seq_one_letter_code
_entity_poly.pdbx_strand_id
1 'polypeptide(L)'
;MAIAMNSLAENVVLQQDGAAGGGPSIEQGAAAALGIGLAAIGAGYAERGIGAAVVGALAEDSISPGIGILLTVLPETLVIFALVALFV
;
A
#
# COMPACT_ATOMS: atom_id res chain seq x y z
N MET A 1 42.91 -14.76 30.47
CA MET A 1 41.83 -13.75 30.59
C MET A 1 41.75 -12.80 29.39
N ALA A 2 42.87 -12.45 28.73
CA ALA A 2 42.87 -11.58 27.54
C ALA A 2 42.12 -12.15 26.30
N ILE A 3 42.18 -13.47 26.07
CA ILE A 3 41.48 -14.14 24.96
C ILE A 3 39.95 -14.00 25.05
N ALA A 4 39.39 -14.03 26.26
CA ALA A 4 37.94 -13.90 26.48
C ALA A 4 37.44 -12.48 26.17
N MET A 5 38.26 -11.45 26.39
CA MET A 5 37.92 -10.07 26.05
C MET A 5 37.96 -9.85 24.53
N ASN A 6 38.87 -10.50 23.81
CA ASN A 6 38.96 -10.42 22.36
C ASN A 6 37.75 -11.09 21.67
N SER A 7 37.31 -12.26 22.16
CA SER A 7 36.14 -12.95 21.62
C SER A 7 34.83 -12.21 21.87
N LEU A 8 34.73 -11.48 22.99
CA LEU A 8 33.56 -10.63 23.27
C LEU A 8 33.54 -9.40 22.36
N ALA A 9 34.69 -8.79 22.11
CA ALA A 9 34.82 -7.67 21.17
C ALA A 9 34.50 -8.08 19.72
N GLU A 10 34.98 -9.24 19.27
CA GLU A 10 34.63 -9.80 17.96
C GLU A 10 33.13 -10.09 17.85
N ASN A 11 32.51 -10.66 18.89
CA ASN A 11 31.07 -10.92 18.90
C ASN A 11 30.25 -9.61 18.91
N VAL A 12 30.69 -8.58 19.63
CA VAL A 12 30.06 -7.24 19.61
C VAL A 12 30.19 -6.57 18.24
N VAL A 13 31.34 -6.67 17.57
CA VAL A 13 31.54 -6.14 16.21
C VAL A 13 30.66 -6.88 15.19
N LEU A 14 30.57 -8.20 15.28
CA LEU A 14 29.69 -9.01 14.43
C LEU A 14 28.20 -8.77 14.71
N GLN A 15 27.84 -8.48 15.96
CA GLN A 15 26.50 -8.03 16.33
C GLN A 15 26.24 -6.59 15.90
N GLN A 16 27.25 -5.73 15.79
CA GLN A 16 27.07 -4.35 15.35
C GLN A 16 26.79 -4.25 13.85
N ASP A 17 27.42 -5.10 13.03
CA ASP A 17 27.04 -5.26 11.60
C ASP A 17 25.65 -5.89 11.42
N GLY A 18 25.19 -6.73 12.38
CA GLY A 18 23.84 -7.31 12.39
C GLY A 18 22.75 -6.48 13.09
N ALA A 19 23.13 -5.55 13.98
CA ALA A 19 22.23 -4.75 14.82
C ALA A 19 22.17 -3.27 14.41
N ALA A 20 22.99 -2.83 13.44
CA ALA A 20 22.75 -1.59 12.70
C ALA A 20 21.46 -1.66 11.84
N GLY A 21 20.84 -2.84 11.72
CA GLY A 21 19.64 -3.11 10.94
C GLY A 21 18.34 -3.25 11.73
N GLY A 22 18.20 -2.61 12.90
CA GLY A 22 16.93 -2.58 13.65
C GLY A 22 15.79 -1.80 12.96
N GLY A 23 16.01 -1.33 11.74
CA GLY A 23 15.00 -0.69 10.90
C GLY A 23 14.15 -1.71 10.14
N PRO A 24 12.96 -1.31 9.66
CA PRO A 24 12.13 -2.14 8.80
C PRO A 24 12.93 -2.75 7.65
N SER A 25 12.75 -4.05 7.37
CA SER A 25 13.42 -4.75 6.25
C SER A 25 13.04 -4.20 4.88
N ILE A 26 11.99 -3.38 4.81
CA ILE A 26 11.51 -2.69 3.63
C ILE A 26 11.78 -1.20 3.82
N GLU A 27 12.53 -0.60 2.90
CA GLU A 27 12.71 0.84 2.85
C GLU A 27 11.34 1.54 2.80
N GLN A 28 11.20 2.65 3.51
CA GLN A 28 9.90 3.35 3.67
C GLN A 28 9.22 3.65 2.32
N GLY A 29 10.00 4.06 1.31
CA GLY A 29 9.49 4.30 -0.04
C GLY A 29 9.00 3.02 -0.74
N ALA A 30 9.66 1.88 -0.52
CA ALA A 30 9.23 0.59 -1.07
C ALA A 30 7.94 0.09 -0.40
N ALA A 31 7.77 0.33 0.89
CA ALA A 31 6.53 0.02 1.60
C ALA A 31 5.35 0.88 1.10
N ALA A 32 5.58 2.18 0.89
CA ALA A 32 4.58 3.08 0.32
C ALA A 32 4.21 2.68 -1.12
N ALA A 33 5.20 2.39 -1.98
CA ALA A 33 4.96 1.97 -3.36
C ALA A 33 4.14 0.67 -3.45
N LEU A 34 4.41 -0.30 -2.57
CA LEU A 34 3.60 -1.53 -2.47
C LEU A 34 2.17 -1.24 -2.04
N GLY A 35 1.97 -0.39 -1.02
CA GLY A 35 0.64 0.00 -0.55
C GLY A 35 -0.19 0.67 -1.65
N ILE A 36 0.41 1.61 -2.37
CA ILE A 36 -0.23 2.33 -3.48
C ILE A 36 -0.54 1.39 -4.63
N GLY A 37 0.39 0.50 -5.00
CA GLY A 37 0.18 -0.48 -6.07
C GLY A 37 -0.98 -1.42 -5.76
N LEU A 38 -1.09 -1.91 -4.52
CA LEU A 38 -2.20 -2.76 -4.09
C LEU A 38 -3.53 -2.00 -4.06
N ALA A 39 -3.54 -0.77 -3.58
CA ALA A 39 -4.71 0.10 -3.60
C ALA A 39 -5.21 0.37 -5.03
N ALA A 40 -4.30 0.66 -5.96
CA ALA A 40 -4.62 0.90 -7.37
C ALA A 40 -5.22 -0.33 -8.05
N ILE A 41 -4.68 -1.53 -7.79
CA ILE A 41 -5.24 -2.79 -8.31
C ILE A 41 -6.64 -3.03 -7.72
N GLY A 42 -6.82 -2.83 -6.41
CA GLY A 42 -8.11 -2.99 -5.75
C GLY A 42 -9.19 -2.05 -6.30
N ALA A 43 -8.85 -0.78 -6.50
CA ALA A 43 -9.77 0.20 -7.06
C ALA A 43 -10.13 -0.10 -8.52
N GLY A 44 -9.14 -0.42 -9.36
CA GLY A 44 -9.41 -0.79 -10.76
C GLY A 44 -10.26 -2.06 -10.87
N TYR A 45 -10.11 -3.00 -9.95
CA TYR A 45 -10.96 -4.19 -9.89
C TYR A 45 -12.41 -3.85 -9.52
N ALA A 46 -12.62 -2.99 -8.53
CA ALA A 46 -13.94 -2.54 -8.12
C ALA A 46 -14.67 -1.76 -9.23
N GLU A 47 -13.97 -0.86 -9.92
CA GLU A 47 -14.54 0.01 -10.94
C GLU A 47 -15.05 -0.78 -12.16
N ARG A 48 -14.35 -1.86 -12.56
CA ARG A 48 -14.80 -2.74 -13.65
C ARG A 48 -16.20 -3.30 -13.40
N GLY A 49 -16.47 -3.75 -12.17
CA GLY A 49 -17.77 -4.32 -11.81
C GLY A 49 -18.86 -3.25 -11.71
N ILE A 50 -18.52 -2.12 -11.09
CA ILE A 50 -19.45 -1.00 -10.91
C ILE A 50 -19.85 -0.41 -12.26
N GLY A 51 -18.91 -0.16 -13.18
CA GLY A 51 -19.20 0.40 -14.50
C GLY A 51 -20.17 -0.48 -15.31
N ALA A 52 -19.98 -1.79 -15.32
CA ALA A 52 -20.88 -2.71 -16.03
C ALA A 52 -22.29 -2.74 -15.40
N ALA A 53 -22.37 -2.76 -14.06
CA ALA A 53 -23.65 -2.76 -13.35
C ALA A 53 -24.42 -1.43 -13.51
N VAL A 54 -23.71 -0.30 -13.42
CA VAL A 54 -24.30 1.03 -13.57
C VAL A 54 -24.87 1.23 -14.97
N VAL A 55 -24.16 0.83 -16.03
CA VAL A 55 -24.65 0.94 -17.41
C VAL A 55 -25.93 0.12 -17.61
N GLY A 56 -26.00 -1.10 -17.05
CA GLY A 56 -27.22 -1.92 -17.09
C GLY A 56 -28.38 -1.31 -16.30
N ALA A 57 -28.10 -0.85 -15.07
CA ALA A 57 -29.10 -0.21 -14.22
C ALA A 57 -29.66 1.09 -14.83
N LEU A 58 -28.82 1.85 -15.55
CA LEU A 58 -29.21 3.06 -16.27
C LEU A 58 -30.07 2.72 -17.50
N ALA A 59 -29.79 1.60 -18.18
CA ALA A 59 -30.58 1.13 -19.32
C ALA A 59 -32.01 0.72 -18.91
N GLU A 60 -32.18 0.19 -17.69
CA GLU A 60 -33.48 -0.15 -17.10
C GLU A 60 -34.16 1.03 -16.36
N ASP A 61 -33.55 2.23 -16.35
CA ASP A 61 -34.02 3.40 -15.60
C ASP A 61 -34.25 3.13 -14.09
N SER A 62 -33.45 2.21 -13.54
CA SER A 62 -33.57 1.76 -12.15
C SER A 62 -32.81 2.64 -11.16
N ILE A 63 -31.85 3.43 -11.64
CA ILE A 63 -31.05 4.39 -10.86
C ILE A 63 -30.88 5.69 -11.66
N SER A 64 -30.69 6.82 -10.96
CA SER A 64 -30.36 8.07 -11.64
C SER A 64 -28.90 8.09 -12.12
N PRO A 65 -28.58 8.84 -13.20
CA PRO A 65 -27.21 9.02 -13.67
C PRO A 65 -26.26 9.58 -12.60
N GLY A 66 -26.76 10.40 -11.67
CA GLY A 66 -25.98 10.96 -10.58
C GLY A 66 -25.51 9.90 -9.57
N ILE A 67 -26.38 8.93 -9.23
CA ILE A 67 -25.97 7.77 -8.42
C ILE A 67 -24.96 6.92 -9.18
N GLY A 68 -25.18 6.71 -10.48
CA GLY A 68 -24.25 5.94 -11.32
C GLY A 68 -22.82 6.49 -11.29
N ILE A 69 -22.66 7.81 -11.45
CA ILE A 69 -21.37 8.48 -11.33
C ILE A 69 -20.83 8.38 -9.90
N LEU A 70 -21.65 8.64 -8.88
CA LEU A 70 -21.19 8.58 -7.48
C LEU A 70 -20.61 7.21 -7.10
N LEU A 71 -21.19 6.13 -7.62
CA LEU A 71 -20.69 4.77 -7.40
C LEU A 71 -19.33 4.52 -8.06
N THR A 72 -19.03 5.14 -9.22
CA THR A 72 -17.72 4.98 -9.87
C THR A 72 -16.63 5.83 -9.23
N VAL A 73 -16.97 6.96 -8.60
CA VAL A 73 -15.99 7.79 -7.88
C VAL A 73 -15.57 7.13 -6.55
N LEU A 74 -16.38 6.26 -5.95
CA LEU A 74 -16.03 5.57 -4.70
C LEU A 74 -14.69 4.80 -4.79
N PRO A 75 -14.46 3.91 -5.78
CA PRO A 75 -13.15 3.30 -6.02
C PRO A 75 -12.01 4.31 -6.22
N GLU A 76 -12.26 5.42 -6.92
CA GLU A 76 -11.26 6.45 -7.18
C GLU A 76 -10.78 7.13 -5.89
N THR A 77 -11.70 7.43 -4.96
CA THR A 77 -11.34 8.05 -3.67
C THR A 77 -10.36 7.22 -2.85
N LEU A 78 -10.42 5.89 -2.94
CA LEU A 78 -9.47 4.99 -2.29
C LEU A 78 -8.06 5.24 -2.84
N VAL A 79 -7.91 5.28 -4.16
CA VAL A 79 -6.59 5.49 -4.80
C VAL A 79 -6.03 6.85 -4.42
N ILE A 80 -6.87 7.89 -4.40
CA ILE A 80 -6.46 9.22 -3.97
C ILE A 80 -5.93 9.20 -2.54
N PHE A 81 -6.61 8.53 -1.60
CA PHE A 81 -6.11 8.38 -0.23
C PHE A 81 -4.80 7.59 -0.14
N ALA A 82 -4.62 6.55 -0.97
CA ALA A 82 -3.36 5.83 -1.02
C ALA A 82 -2.21 6.71 -1.53
N LEU A 83 -2.46 7.57 -2.52
CA LEU A 83 -1.47 8.51 -3.04
C LEU A 83 -1.05 9.58 -2.01
N VAL A 84 -1.91 9.92 -1.03
CA VAL A 84 -1.54 10.82 0.08
C VAL A 84 -0.34 10.26 0.88
N ALA A 85 -0.21 8.94 0.97
CA ALA A 85 0.91 8.29 1.66
C ALA A 85 2.29 8.49 0.97
N LEU A 86 2.34 9.06 -0.25
CA LEU A 86 3.61 9.49 -0.85
C LEU A 86 4.17 10.77 -0.24
N PHE A 87 3.32 11.57 0.40
CA PHE A 87 3.65 12.92 0.84
C PHE A 87 3.79 13.05 2.37
N VAL A 88 3.53 11.97 3.11
CA VAL A 88 3.61 11.87 4.57
C VAL A 88 4.75 10.95 4.95
#